data_AF-A0A7C3BIX4-F1
#
_entry.id   AF-A0A7C3BIX4-F1
#
_cell.length_a   1.000
_cell.length_b   1.000
_cell.length_c   1.000
_cell.angle_alpha   90.00
_cell.angle_beta   90.00
_cell.angle_gamma   90.00
#
_symmetry.space_group_name_H-M   'P 1'
#
loop_
_entity.id
_entity.type
_entity.pdbx_description
1 polymer ?
#
loop_
_entity_poly.entity_id
_entity_poly.type
_entity_poly.pdbx_seq_one_letter_code
_entity_poly.pdbx_strand_id
1 'polypeptide(L)'
;MEEILWKFSRQNRDLRDLRKDIQGVWDDDAARDINRRYLDPHDADAREVEASLRKQVIAISEAAALRRRAEEEARRATQFAENMIQSLSAVERELPLLFSCFEEAKQFHGKGQDLIPIIDRF
;
A
#
# COMPACT_ATOMS: atom_id res chain seq x y z
N MET A 1 8.57 -1.57 18.00
CA MET A 1 7.31 -2.15 18.55
C MET A 1 7.49 -3.62 18.92
N GLU A 2 8.14 -4.43 18.08
CA GLU A 2 8.58 -5.79 18.45
C GLU A 2 9.48 -5.82 19.70
N GLU A 3 10.40 -4.85 19.83
CA GLU A 3 11.23 -4.72 21.03
C GLU A 3 10.40 -4.46 22.31
N ILE A 4 9.27 -3.76 22.19
CA ILE A 4 8.35 -3.48 23.32
C ILE A 4 7.60 -4.76 23.69
N LEU A 5 7.09 -5.50 22.70
CA LEU A 5 6.46 -6.81 22.91
C LEU A 5 7.43 -7.80 23.55
N TRP A 6 8.67 -7.84 23.08
CA TRP A 6 9.70 -8.71 23.63
C TRP A 6 10.05 -8.34 25.08
N LYS A 7 10.25 -7.05 25.37
CA LYS A 7 10.51 -6.57 26.74
C LYS A 7 9.34 -6.90 27.66
N PHE A 8 8.11 -6.66 27.22
CA PHE A 8 6.90 -6.96 27.98
C PHE A 8 6.75 -8.47 28.26
N SER A 9 6.94 -9.30 27.23
CA SER A 9 6.88 -10.76 27.36
C SER A 9 7.94 -11.28 28.33
N ARG A 10 9.16 -10.74 28.27
CA ARG A 10 10.26 -11.08 29.18
C ARG A 10 9.94 -10.68 30.62
N GLN A 11 9.53 -9.43 30.86
CA GLN A 11 9.17 -8.96 32.20
C GLN A 11 8.04 -9.77 32.81
N ASN A 12 7.03 -10.13 32.00
CA ASN A 12 5.91 -10.92 32.45
C ASN A 12 6.32 -12.36 32.81
N ARG A 13 7.25 -12.95 32.05
CA ARG A 13 7.85 -14.24 32.39
C ARG A 13 8.64 -14.17 33.69
N ASP A 14 9.49 -13.16 33.86
CA ASP A 14 10.32 -13.00 35.05
C ASP A 14 9.43 -12.86 36.31
N LEU A 15 8.30 -12.13 36.21
CA LEU A 15 7.31 -12.01 37.29
C LEU A 15 6.61 -13.35 37.61
N ARG A 16 6.28 -14.15 36.59
CA ARG A 16 5.69 -15.48 36.77
C ARG A 16 6.65 -16.46 37.44
N ASP A 17 7.91 -16.44 37.05
CA ASP A 17 8.93 -17.32 37.61
C ASP A 17 9.18 -16.94 39.08
N LEU A 18 9.29 -15.64 39.39
CA LEU A 18 9.42 -15.13 40.76
C LEU A 18 8.19 -15.45 41.63
N ARG A 19 6.98 -15.43 41.06
CA ARG A 19 5.75 -15.85 41.75
C ARG A 19 5.75 -17.35 42.09
N LYS A 20 6.22 -18.21 41.18
CA LYS A 20 6.34 -19.65 41.45
C LYS A 20 7.32 -19.93 42.58
N ASP A 21 8.44 -19.20 42.63
CA ASP A 21 9.45 -19.37 43.66
C ASP A 21 8.92 -18.97 45.06
N ILE A 22 8.11 -17.91 45.14
CA ILE A 22 7.53 -17.42 46.40
C ILE A 22 6.36 -18.31 46.88
N GLN A 23 5.58 -18.89 45.97
CA GLN A 23 4.45 -19.78 46.31
C GLN A 23 4.87 -20.98 47.18
N GLY A 24 6.09 -21.49 47.02
CA GLY A 24 6.61 -22.60 47.83
C GLY A 24 6.91 -22.24 49.30
N VAL A 25 6.98 -20.94 49.62
CA VAL A 25 7.34 -20.44 50.96
C VAL A 25 6.08 -20.01 51.74
N TRP A 26 5.01 -19.62 51.05
CA TRP A 26 3.80 -19.01 51.61
C TRP A 26 2.55 -19.79 51.15
N ASP A 27 2.27 -20.95 51.77
CA ASP A 27 1.07 -21.76 51.52
C ASP A 27 0.08 -21.74 52.71
N ASP A 28 -0.03 -20.58 53.36
CA ASP A 28 -1.09 -20.32 54.32
C ASP A 28 -2.30 -19.65 53.65
N ASP A 29 -3.44 -19.63 54.35
CA ASP A 29 -4.69 -19.10 53.82
C ASP A 29 -4.63 -17.59 53.54
N ALA A 30 -3.76 -16.84 54.23
CA ALA A 30 -3.58 -15.41 54.02
C ALA A 30 -2.81 -15.13 52.72
N ALA A 31 -1.76 -15.90 52.46
CA ALA A 31 -1.02 -15.87 51.21
C ALA A 31 -1.90 -16.28 50.02
N ARG A 32 -2.80 -17.24 50.22
CA ARG A 32 -3.76 -17.66 49.18
C ARG A 32 -4.76 -16.55 48.84
N ASP A 33 -5.29 -15.82 49.82
CA ASP A 33 -6.20 -14.70 49.59
C ASP A 33 -5.50 -13.51 48.91
N ILE A 34 -4.27 -13.19 49.32
CA ILE A 34 -3.46 -12.13 48.70
C ILE A 34 -3.13 -12.47 47.24
N ASN A 35 -2.67 -13.70 46.98
CA ASN A 35 -2.38 -14.17 45.62
C ASN A 35 -3.62 -14.09 44.72
N ARG A 36 -4.77 -14.54 45.23
CA ARG A 36 -6.03 -14.51 44.48
C ARG A 36 -6.51 -13.08 44.19
N ARG A 37 -6.36 -12.16 45.14
CA ARG A 37 -6.84 -10.78 45.00
C ARG A 37 -5.93 -9.89 44.17
N TYR A 38 -4.61 -10.07 44.29
CA TYR A 38 -3.65 -9.09 43.78
C TYR A 38 -2.69 -9.65 42.72
N LEU A 39 -2.58 -10.97 42.55
CA LEU A 39 -1.59 -11.56 41.64
C LEU A 39 -2.20 -12.37 40.51
N ASP A 40 -3.37 -12.99 40.71
CA ASP A 40 -4.12 -13.67 39.65
C ASP A 40 -4.77 -12.73 38.61
N PRO A 41 -5.36 -11.57 38.97
CA PRO A 41 -5.99 -10.69 37.98
C PRO A 41 -5.01 -10.15 36.93
N HIS A 42 -3.78 -9.83 37.35
CA HIS A 42 -2.76 -9.28 36.45
C HIS A 42 -2.28 -10.26 35.38
N ASP A 43 -2.42 -11.57 35.63
CA ASP A 43 -1.96 -12.59 34.70
C ASP A 43 -2.92 -12.74 33.51
N ALA A 44 -4.21 -12.48 33.74
CA ALA A 44 -5.23 -12.38 32.70
C ALA A 44 -5.10 -11.06 31.92
N ASP A 45 -4.99 -9.94 32.65
CA ASP A 45 -4.81 -8.60 32.06
C ASP A 45 -3.57 -8.55 31.17
N ALA A 46 -2.45 -9.12 31.61
CA ALA A 46 -1.22 -9.10 30.85
C ALA A 46 -1.31 -9.93 29.56
N ARG A 47 -2.06 -11.05 29.55
CA ARG A 47 -2.33 -11.82 28.33
C ARG A 47 -3.22 -11.04 27.37
N GLU A 48 -4.23 -10.33 27.88
CA GLU A 48 -5.10 -9.49 27.07
C GLU A 48 -4.35 -8.33 26.43
N VAL A 49 -3.50 -7.64 27.21
CA VAL A 49 -2.63 -6.57 26.72
C VAL A 49 -1.66 -7.09 25.67
N GLU A 50 -1.02 -8.24 25.89
CA GLU A 50 -0.13 -8.84 24.90
C GLU A 50 -0.88 -9.17 23.60
N ALA A 51 -2.08 -9.75 23.69
CA ALA A 51 -2.91 -10.05 22.53
C ALA A 51 -3.33 -8.78 21.77
N SER A 52 -3.69 -7.72 22.49
CA SER A 52 -4.04 -6.42 21.90
C SER A 52 -2.84 -5.78 21.19
N LEU A 53 -1.67 -5.77 21.81
CA LEU A 53 -0.44 -5.24 21.21
C LEU A 53 -0.02 -6.03 19.97
N ARG A 54 -0.16 -7.36 19.97
CA ARG A 54 0.09 -8.19 18.78
C ARG A 54 -0.85 -7.82 17.63
N LYS A 55 -2.15 -7.64 17.91
CA LYS A 55 -3.12 -7.19 16.90
C LYS A 55 -2.75 -5.82 16.31
N GLN A 56 -2.33 -4.88 17.16
CA GLN A 56 -1.88 -3.56 16.71
C GLN A 56 -0.65 -3.64 15.81
N VAL A 57 0.34 -4.47 16.16
CA VAL A 57 1.54 -4.66 15.33
C VAL A 57 1.18 -5.23 13.95
N ILE A 58 0.28 -6.21 13.89
CA ILE A 58 -0.21 -6.77 12.62
C ILE A 58 -0.94 -5.69 11.80
N ALA A 59 -1.86 -4.96 12.41
CA ALA A 59 -2.60 -3.90 11.72
C ALA A 59 -1.66 -2.81 11.16
N ILE A 60 -0.63 -2.43 11.93
CA ILE A 60 0.37 -1.45 11.49
C ILE A 60 1.21 -1.99 10.34
N SER A 61 1.62 -3.26 10.37
CA SER A 61 2.41 -3.86 9.30
C SER A 61 1.60 -3.98 8.01
N GLU A 62 0.32 -4.36 8.10
CA GLU A 62 -0.62 -4.40 6.97
C GLU A 62 -0.86 -3.00 6.40
N ALA A 63 -1.11 -2.00 7.26
CA ALA A 63 -1.27 -0.61 6.83
C ALA A 63 -0.01 -0.07 6.13
N ALA A 64 1.18 -0.41 6.64
CA ALA A 64 2.45 -0.04 6.01
C ALA A 64 2.66 -0.73 4.65
N ALA A 65 2.19 -1.96 4.49
CA ALA A 65 2.23 -2.67 3.21
C ALA A 65 1.24 -2.07 2.20
N LEU A 66 0.01 -1.76 2.63
CA LEU A 66 -1.00 -1.08 1.83
C LEU A 66 -0.52 0.29 1.35
N ARG A 67 0.09 1.07 2.26
CA ARG A 67 0.67 2.37 1.92
C ARG A 67 1.75 2.25 0.84
N ARG A 68 2.67 1.28 0.97
CA ARG A 68 3.72 1.05 -0.04
C ARG A 68 3.14 0.72 -1.41
N ARG A 69 2.11 -0.13 -1.47
CA ARG A 69 1.40 -0.45 -2.72
C ARG A 69 0.73 0.80 -3.32
N ALA A 70 0.08 1.60 -2.50
CA ALA A 70 -0.54 2.85 -2.96
C ALA A 70 0.50 3.84 -3.51
N GLU A 71 1.67 3.94 -2.88
CA GLU A 71 2.78 4.77 -3.38
C GLU A 71 3.38 4.26 -4.71
N GLU A 72 3.39 2.95 -4.94
CA GLU A 72 3.81 2.35 -6.21
C GLU A 72 2.79 2.58 -7.32
N GLU A 73 1.50 2.38 -7.04
CA GLU A 73 0.42 2.64 -7.99
C GLU A 73 0.32 4.13 -8.34
N ALA A 74 0.50 5.02 -7.36
CA ALA A 74 0.57 6.46 -7.62
C ALA A 74 1.72 6.81 -8.57
N ARG A 75 2.91 6.22 -8.37
CA ARG A 75 4.05 6.41 -9.28
C ARG A 75 3.77 5.91 -10.69
N ARG A 76 3.14 4.74 -10.83
CA ARG A 76 2.73 4.19 -12.13
C ARG A 76 1.71 5.10 -12.83
N ALA A 77 0.73 5.60 -12.10
CA ALA A 77 -0.27 6.51 -12.63
C ALA A 77 0.37 7.82 -13.12
N THR A 78 1.31 8.40 -12.37
CA THR A 78 2.06 9.58 -12.81
C THR A 78 2.85 9.31 -14.08
N GLN A 79 3.59 8.20 -14.14
CA GLN A 79 4.37 7.85 -15.32
C GLN A 79 3.49 7.60 -16.56
N PHE A 80 2.33 6.96 -16.38
CA PHE A 80 1.36 6.78 -17.45
C PHE A 80 0.80 8.13 -17.94
N ALA A 81 0.47 9.03 -17.03
CA ALA A 81 0.00 10.37 -17.37
C ALA A 81 1.06 11.17 -18.14
N GLU A 82 2.32 11.11 -17.72
CA GLU A 82 3.44 11.75 -18.43
C GLU A 82 3.59 11.21 -19.86
N ASN A 83 3.56 9.89 -20.04
CA ASN A 83 3.64 9.25 -21.36
C ASN A 83 2.45 9.65 -22.26
N MET A 84 1.26 9.76 -21.68
CA MET A 84 0.05 10.19 -22.39
C MET A 84 0.18 11.65 -22.84
N ILE A 85 0.67 12.54 -21.98
CA ILE A 85 0.93 13.95 -22.32
C ILE A 85 1.94 14.04 -23.47
N GLN A 86 3.05 13.30 -23.39
CA GLN A 86 4.06 13.28 -24.45
C GLN A 86 3.48 12.80 -25.79
N SER A 87 2.66 11.74 -25.75
CA SER A 87 2.01 11.20 -26.95
C SER A 87 1.03 12.19 -27.56
N LEU A 88 0.22 12.86 -26.73
CA LEU A 88 -0.70 13.90 -27.18
C LEU A 88 0.06 15.08 -27.81
N SER A 89 1.13 15.55 -27.16
CA SER A 89 1.96 16.63 -27.71
C SER A 89 2.64 16.24 -29.03
N ALA A 90 3.01 14.98 -29.22
CA ALA A 90 3.53 14.50 -30.51
C ALA A 90 2.45 14.54 -31.59
N VAL A 91 1.26 14.01 -31.30
CA VAL A 91 0.12 14.04 -32.23
C VAL A 91 -0.29 15.47 -32.59
N GLU A 92 -0.35 16.38 -31.61
CA GLU A 92 -0.64 17.80 -31.85
C GLU A 92 0.36 18.47 -32.77
N ARG A 93 1.64 18.08 -32.72
CA ARG A 93 2.68 18.59 -33.62
C ARG A 93 2.59 18.00 -35.03
N GLU A 94 2.16 16.74 -35.15
CA GLU A 94 2.05 16.04 -36.43
C GLU A 94 0.76 16.36 -37.19
N LEU A 95 -0.32 16.69 -36.47
CA LEU A 95 -1.64 16.97 -37.04
C LEU A 95 -1.59 18.02 -38.18
N PRO A 96 -0.96 19.20 -38.01
CA PRO A 96 -0.92 20.23 -39.04
C PRO A 96 -0.21 19.77 -40.31
N LEU A 97 0.85 18.97 -40.18
CA LEU A 97 1.56 18.40 -41.32
C LEU A 97 0.66 17.45 -42.10
N LEU A 98 -0.04 16.55 -41.41
CA LEU A 98 -0.98 15.62 -42.02
C LEU A 98 -2.12 16.35 -42.73
N PHE A 99 -2.66 17.42 -42.14
CA PHE A 99 -3.67 18.27 -42.78
C PHE A 99 -3.14 18.96 -44.04
N SER A 100 -1.92 19.48 -44.00
CA SER A 100 -1.28 20.09 -45.18
C SER A 100 -1.11 19.08 -46.31
N CYS A 101 -0.59 17.89 -46.01
CA CYS A 101 -0.44 16.82 -47.01
C CYS A 101 -1.79 16.36 -47.58
N PHE A 102 -2.84 16.31 -46.76
CA PHE A 102 -4.19 15.95 -47.21
C PHE A 102 -4.76 16.99 -48.18
N GLU A 103 -4.64 18.29 -47.87
CA GLU A 103 -5.11 19.35 -48.76
C GLU A 103 -4.34 19.37 -50.08
N GLU A 104 -3.03 19.16 -50.07
CA GLU A 104 -2.23 19.00 -51.29
C GLU A 104 -2.70 17.80 -52.14
N ALA A 105 -2.88 16.63 -51.51
CA ALA A 105 -3.38 15.44 -52.19
C ALA A 105 -4.76 15.67 -52.83
N LYS A 106 -5.66 16.39 -52.14
CA LYS A 106 -6.97 16.78 -52.65
C LYS A 106 -6.85 17.71 -53.86
N GLN A 107 -5.94 18.68 -53.84
CA GLN A 107 -5.68 19.56 -54.99
C GLN A 107 -5.16 18.77 -56.20
N PHE A 108 -4.21 17.86 -56.00
CA PHE A 108 -3.69 17.00 -57.07
C PHE A 108 -4.78 16.08 -57.62
N HIS A 109 -5.63 15.53 -56.75
CA HIS A 109 -6.74 14.69 -57.19
C HIS A 109 -7.75 15.48 -58.05
N GLY A 110 -8.12 16.69 -57.65
CA GLY A 110 -8.99 17.57 -58.44
C GLY A 110 -8.40 17.90 -59.81
N LYS A 111 -7.12 18.30 -59.86
CA LYS A 111 -6.40 18.52 -61.12
C LYS A 111 -6.36 17.27 -62.01
N GLY A 112 -6.17 16.09 -61.40
CA GLY A 112 -6.24 14.82 -62.11
C GLY A 112 -7.62 14.56 -62.71
N GLN A 113 -8.69 14.79 -61.95
CA GLN A 113 -10.07 14.66 -62.43
C GLN A 113 -10.37 15.61 -63.59
N ASP A 114 -9.87 16.85 -63.56
CA ASP A 114 -10.03 17.81 -64.65
C ASP A 114 -9.33 17.38 -65.96
N LEU A 115 -8.27 16.56 -65.85
CA LEU A 115 -7.51 16.04 -66.99
C LEU A 115 -8.13 14.79 -67.62
N ILE A 116 -8.93 14.01 -66.87
CA ILE A 116 -9.59 12.78 -67.37
C ILE A 116 -10.47 13.03 -68.62
N PRO A 117 -11.37 14.05 -68.65
CA PRO A 117 -12.19 14.31 -69.83
C PRO A 117 -11.39 14.78 -71.06
N ILE A 118 -10.17 15.27 -70.87
CA ILE A 118 -9.29 15.70 -71.96
C ILE A 118 -8.62 14.49 -72.60
N ILE A 119 -8.26 13.48 -71.79
CA ILE A 119 -7.67 12.22 -72.25
C ILE A 119 -8.72 11.35 -72.95
N ASP A 120 -9.96 11.29 -72.44
CA ASP A 120 -11.07 10.55 -73.07
C ASP A 120 -11.53 11.11 -74.44
N ARG A 121 -11.01 12.28 -74.84
CA ARG A 121 -11.28 12.92 -76.14
C ARG A 121 -10.19 12.67 -77.20
N PHE A 122 -9.10 11.99 -76.84
CA PHE A 122 -8.09 11.48 -77.76
C PHE A 122 -8.35 9.99 -78.05
#